data_AF-A0A350NTD2-F1
#
_entry.id   AF-A0A350NTD2-F1
#
_cell.length_a   1.000
_cell.length_b   1.000
_cell.length_c   1.000
_cell.angle_alpha   90.00
_cell.angle_beta   90.00
_cell.angle_gamma   90.00
#
_symmetry.space_group_name_H-M   'P 1'
#
loop_
_entity.id
_entity.type
_entity.pdbx_description
1 polymer ?
#
loop_
_entity_poly.entity_id
_entity_poly.type
_entity_poly.pdbx_seq_one_letter_code
_entity_poly.pdbx_strand_id
1 'polypeptide(L)' 'GKVEQKVNGEKWPCLLFHPVIQTGRIWRNPDDLSVYISDDANHIPLLAQSNILFGTIQMELTHASGLRNPSSRRD' A
#
# COMPACT_ATOMS: atom_id res chain seq x y z
N GLY A 1 -3.64 -7.83 -6.76
CA GLY A 1 -4.66 -7.61 -7.81
C GLY A 1 -4.92 -6.13 -7.99
N LYS A 2 -5.65 -5.72 -9.04
CA LYS A 2 -6.00 -4.30 -9.27
C LYS A 2 -7.19 -3.88 -8.40
N VAL A 3 -7.06 -2.77 -7.68
CA VAL A 3 -8.08 -2.23 -6.76
C VAL A 3 -8.10 -0.70 -6.84
N GLU A 4 -9.16 -0.05 -6.38
CA GLU A 4 -9.16 1.39 -6.09
C GLU A 4 -9.03 1.58 -4.58
N GLN A 5 -8.07 2.40 -4.13
CA GLN A 5 -7.81 2.64 -2.71
C GLN A 5 -7.69 4.13 -2.44
N LYS A 6 -8.29 4.58 -1.33
CA LYS A 6 -8.13 5.94 -0.84
C LYS A 6 -6.87 6.00 0.05
N VAL A 7 -5.99 6.94 -0.24
CA VAL A 7 -4.71 7.17 0.47
C VAL A 7 -4.58 8.67 0.70
N ASN A 8 -4.42 9.10 1.96
CA ASN A 8 -4.31 10.51 2.34
C ASN A 8 -5.36 11.44 1.70
N GLY A 9 -6.63 11.00 1.64
CA GLY A 9 -7.71 11.81 1.06
C GLY A 9 -7.92 11.63 -0.45
N GLU A 10 -6.93 11.12 -1.17
CA GLU A 10 -6.92 10.99 -2.63
C GLU A 10 -7.25 9.56 -3.07
N LYS A 11 -7.86 9.38 -4.24
CA LYS A 11 -8.17 8.05 -4.78
C LYS A 11 -7.08 7.60 -5.76
N TRP A 12 -6.71 6.34 -5.66
CA TRP A 12 -5.66 5.77 -6.50
C TRP A 12 -6.11 4.42 -7.08
N PRO A 13 -5.91 4.17 -8.38
CA PRO A 13 -5.85 2.81 -8.89
C PRO A 13 -4.55 2.17 -8.40
N CYS A 14 -4.65 1.01 -7.76
CA CYS A 14 -3.56 0.35 -7.07
C CYS A 14 -3.42 -1.12 -7.48
N LEU A 15 -2.17 -1.58 -7.44
CA LEU A 15 -1.79 -2.97 -7.37
C LEU A 15 -1.65 -3.37 -5.89
N LEU A 16 -2.52 -4.27 -5.43
CA LEU A 16 -2.46 -4.85 -4.09
C LEU A 16 -1.57 -6.10 -4.07
N PHE A 17 -0.59 -6.09 -3.16
CA PHE A 17 0.35 -7.17 -2.91
C PHE A 17 0.21 -7.69 -1.48
N HIS A 18 0.28 -9.01 -1.35
CA HIS A 18 0.50 -9.69 -0.07
C HIS A 18 1.88 -10.35 -0.15
N PRO A 19 2.93 -9.74 0.42
CA PRO A 19 4.25 -10.33 0.42
C PRO A 19 4.28 -11.60 1.29
N VAL A 20 5.26 -12.46 1.05
CA VAL A 20 5.49 -13.62 1.92
C VAL A 20 6.08 -13.12 3.23
N ILE A 21 5.40 -13.40 4.35
CA ILE A 21 5.79 -12.99 5.70
C ILE A 21 5.90 -14.19 6.65
N GLN A 22 6.68 -14.04 7.72
CA GLN A 22 6.82 -15.06 8.75
C GLN A 22 5.70 -14.93 9.80
N THR A 23 4.87 -15.96 9.93
CA THR A 23 3.85 -16.04 10.98
C THR A 23 4.46 -16.39 12.34
N GLY A 24 3.85 -15.88 13.41
CA GLY A 24 4.19 -16.19 14.81
C GLY A 24 4.59 -14.96 15.62
N ARG A 25 5.76 -14.37 15.34
CA ARG A 25 6.35 -13.34 16.21
C ARG A 25 5.68 -11.96 16.10
N ILE A 26 5.25 -11.58 14.90
CA ILE A 26 4.69 -10.24 14.61
C ILE A 26 3.31 -10.38 13.95
N TRP A 27 3.22 -11.26 12.95
CA TRP A 27 2.02 -11.52 12.17
C TRP A 27 1.38 -12.85 12.59
N ARG A 28 0.05 -12.91 12.57
CA ARG A 28 -0.72 -14.12 12.88
C ARG A 28 -0.96 -14.95 11.62
N ASN A 29 -1.29 -14.27 10.51
CA ASN A 29 -1.60 -14.86 9.22
C ASN A 29 -0.65 -14.37 8.13
N PRO A 30 -0.43 -15.15 7.05
CA PRO A 30 0.43 -14.74 5.94
C PRO A 30 -0.05 -13.52 5.16
N ASP A 31 -1.33 -13.17 5.25
CA ASP A 31 -2.00 -12.05 4.57
C ASP A 31 -2.14 -10.80 5.45
N ASP A 32 -1.57 -10.83 6.67
CA ASP A 32 -1.62 -9.71 7.62
C ASP A 32 -0.80 -8.48 7.19
N LEU A 33 -0.09 -8.53 6.05
CA LEU A 33 0.57 -7.39 5.44
C LEU A 33 0.02 -7.16 4.04
N SER A 34 -0.56 -5.99 3.82
CA SER A 34 -1.05 -5.52 2.53
C SER A 34 -0.24 -4.31 2.09
N VAL A 35 0.29 -4.35 0.87
CA VAL A 35 1.00 -3.23 0.25
C VAL A 35 0.26 -2.82 -1.02
N TYR A 36 -0.16 -1.56 -1.06
CA TYR A 36 -0.82 -0.93 -2.18
C TYR A 36 0.20 -0.08 -2.93
N ILE A 37 0.40 -0.39 -4.20
CA ILE A 37 1.33 0.29 -5.09
C ILE A 37 0.53 0.96 -6.21
N SER A 38 0.92 2.16 -6.67
CA SER A 38 0.23 2.82 -7.79
C SER A 38 0.21 1.93 -9.05
N ASP A 39 -0.94 1.85 -9.71
CA ASP A 39 -1.11 1.20 -11.02
C ASP A 39 -0.74 2.20 -12.14
N ASP A 40 0.51 2.67 -12.12
CA ASP A 40 1.11 3.51 -13.16
C ASP A 40 2.58 3.14 -13.37
N ALA A 41 3.21 3.76 -14.37
CA ALA A 41 4.61 3.47 -14.73
C ALA A 41 5.63 3.82 -13.64
N ASN A 42 5.24 4.51 -12.56
CA ASN A 42 6.13 4.79 -11.44
C ASN A 42 6.11 3.69 -10.36
N HIS A 43 5.01 2.93 -10.23
CA HIS A 43 4.82 1.89 -9.22
C HIS A 43 5.25 2.32 -7.80
N ILE A 44 4.70 3.44 -7.33
CA ILE A 44 5.05 4.04 -6.04
C ILE A 44 4.26 3.33 -4.93
N PRO A 45 4.89 2.93 -3.82
CA PRO A 45 4.15 2.47 -2.64
C PRO A 45 3.29 3.60 -2.07
N LEU A 46 1.98 3.37 -2.02
CA LEU A 46 0.99 4.36 -1.59
C LEU A 46 0.53 4.11 -0.15
N LEU A 47 0.26 2.85 0.18
CA LEU A 47 -0.24 2.45 1.49
C LEU A 47 0.37 1.10 1.86
N ALA A 48 0.90 0.98 3.07
CA ALA A 48 1.19 -0.30 3.69
C ALA A 48 0.37 -0.42 4.96
N GLN A 49 -0.46 -1.45 5.04
CA GLN A 49 -1.28 -1.75 6.20
C GLN A 49 -0.90 -3.12 6.74
N SER A 50 -0.65 -3.20 8.03
CA SER A 50 -0.32 -4.46 8.67
C SER A 50 -1.04 -4.67 9.99
N ASN A 51 -1.67 -5.83 10.12
CA ASN A 51 -2.22 -6.29 11.39
C ASN A 51 -1.13 -7.05 12.14
N ILE A 52 -0.78 -6.56 13.31
CA ILE A 52 0.22 -7.18 14.19
C ILE A 52 -0.46 -7.64 15.47
N LEU A 53 0.29 -8.37 16.31
CA LEU A 53 -0.24 -8.91 17.57
C LEU A 53 -0.96 -7.90 18.47
N PHE A 54 -0.52 -6.64 18.48
CA PHE A 54 -1.00 -5.59 19.39
C PHE A 54 -1.65 -4.37 18.69
N GLY A 55 -2.08 -4.52 17.43
CA GLY A 55 -2.82 -3.47 16.74
C GLY A 55 -2.58 -3.47 15.24
N THR A 56 -2.82 -2.31 14.62
CA THR A 56 -2.64 -2.11 13.18
C THR A 56 -1.62 -1.00 12.96
N ILE A 57 -0.62 -1.28 12.12
CA ILE A 57 0.30 -0.28 11.60
C ILE A 57 -0.21 0.15 10.23
N GLN A 58 -0.32 1.46 10.03
CA GLN A 58 -0.71 2.05 8.75
C GLN A 58 0.34 3.09 8.34
N MET A 59 0.87 2.94 7.13
CA MET A 59 1.84 3.85 6.54
C MET A 59 1.27 4.36 5.22
N GLU A 60 1.02 5.66 5.13
CA GLU A 60 0.48 6.32 3.95
C GLU A 60 1.51 7.22 3.28
N LEU A 61 1.45 7.31 1.95
CA LEU A 61 2.19 8.28 1.18
C LEU A 61 1.68 9.69 1.51
N THR A 62 2.57 10.52 2.05
CA THR A 62 2.27 11.92 2.36
C THR A 62 2.59 12.85 1.20
N HIS A 63 3.72 12.63 0.53
CA HIS A 63 4.17 13.45 -0.59
C HIS A 63 5.14 12.68 -1.50
N ALA A 64 5.06 12.93 -2.80
CA ALA A 64 6.03 12.46 -3.79
C ALA A 64 6.36 13.58 -4.77
N SER A 65 7.65 13.75 -5.08
CA SER A 65 8.16 14.79 -5.99
C SER A 65 9.21 14.20 -6.93
N GLY A 66 9.47 14.90 -8.04
CA GLY A 66 10.45 14.44 -9.05
C GLY A 66 10.03 13.19 -9.81
N LEU A 67 8.72 12.99 -10.02
CA LEU A 67 8.20 11.80 -10.69
C LEU A 67 8.67 11.72 -12.14
N ARG A 68 9.10 10.53 -12.56
CA ARG A 68 9.54 10.28 -13.94
C ARG A 68 8.37 10.23 -14.92
N ASN A 69 7.21 9.74 -14.46
CA ASN A 69 5.99 9.62 -15.26
C ASN A 69 4.81 10.29 -14.53
N PRO A 70 3.70 10.61 -15.22
CA PRO A 70 2.48 11.10 -14.58
C PRO A 70 1.97 10.13 -13.51
N SER A 71 1.46 10.66 -12.39
CA SER A 71 0.80 9.86 -11.37
C SER A 71 -0.62 9.48 -11.79
N SER A 72 -1.06 8.30 -11.41
CA SER A 72 -2.43 7.81 -11.62
C SER A 72 -3.48 8.32 -10.61
N ARG A 73 -3.09 9.24 -9.73
CA ARG A 73 -3.97 9.90 -8.76
C ARG A 73 -5.26 10.41 -9.40
N ARG A 74 -6.38 10.22 -8.70
CA ARG A 74 -7.71 10.73 -9.03
C ARG A 74 -8.22 11.64 -7.91
N ASP A 75 -8.86 12.72 -8.32
CA ASP A 75 -9.55 13.67 -7.43
C ASP A 75 -10.82 13.05 -6.81
#